data_AF-A0A7S7Q6J7-F1
#
_entry.id   AF-A0A7S7Q6J7-F1
#
_cell.length_a   1.000
_cell.length_b   1.000
_cell.length_c   1.000
_cell.angle_alpha   90.00
_cell.angle_beta   90.00
_cell.angle_gamma   90.00
#
_symmetry.space_group_name_H-M   'P 1'
#
loop_
_entity.id
_entity.type
_entity.pdbx_description
1 polymer ?
#
loop_
_entity_poly.entity_id
_entity_poly.type
_entity_poly.pdbx_seq_one_letter_code
_entity_poly.pdbx_strand_id
1 'polypeptide(L)' 'MDDEFCRERARTVRELAEQADPFIKKRLLQLAANYERRVGQPERADPDRADLLVCRAPIHPS' A
#
# COMPACT_ATOMS: atom_id res chain seq x y z
N MET A 1 5.19 9.12 0.65
CA MET A 1 5.53 8.84 2.06
C MET A 1 6.92 8.28 2.03
N ASP A 2 7.87 8.89 2.73
CA ASP A 2 9.25 8.41 2.77
C ASP A 2 9.30 7.00 3.36
N ASP A 3 10.09 6.14 2.73
CA ASP A 3 10.27 4.76 3.16
C ASP A 3 10.83 4.70 4.58
N GLU A 4 11.68 5.66 4.94
CA GLU A 4 12.23 5.82 6.29
C GLU A 4 11.15 6.11 7.32
N PHE A 5 10.27 7.08 7.03
CA PHE A 5 9.15 7.42 7.89
C PHE A 5 8.23 6.22 8.11
N CYS A 6 7.96 5.44 7.04
CA CYS A 6 7.12 4.25 7.14
C CYS A 6 7.79 3.14 7.96
N ARG A 7 9.10 2.94 7.84
CA ARG A 7 9.86 1.98 8.67
C ARG A 7 9.85 2.36 10.14
N GLU A 8 10.16 3.62 10.46
CA GLU A 8 10.12 4.12 11.84
C GLU A 8 8.73 3.95 12.45
N ARG A 9 7.69 4.31 11.69
CA ARG A 9 6.31 4.20 12.18
C ARG A 9 5.87 2.76 12.38
N ALA A 10 6.27 1.83 11.50
CA ALA A 10 6.02 0.41 11.67
C ALA A 10 6.65 -0.11 12.98
N ARG A 11 7.89 0.30 13.28
CA ARG A 11 8.59 -0.08 14.52
C ARG A 11 7.86 0.42 15.76
N THR A 12 7.54 1.72 15.82
CA THR A 12 6.82 2.30 16.97
C THR A 12 5.46 1.62 17.19
N VAL A 13 4.73 1.33 16.10
CA VAL A 13 3.43 0.65 16.20
C VAL A 13 3.56 -0.76 16.74
N ARG A 14 4.64 -1.50 16.43
CA ARG A 14 4.88 -2.82 17.04
C ARG A 14 5.16 -2.71 18.54
N GLU A 15 6.00 -1.76 18.95
CA GLU A 15 6.32 -1.55 20.38
C GLU A 15 5.06 -1.19 21.19
N LEU A 16 4.14 -0.42 20.59
CA LEU A 16 2.82 -0.14 21.17
C LEU A 16 1.94 -1.40 21.21
N ALA A 17 2.00 -2.24 20.17
CA ALA A 17 1.22 -3.48 20.11
C ALA A 17 1.64 -4.49 21.18
N GLU A 18 2.90 -4.49 21.60
CA GLU A 18 3.38 -5.37 22.67
C GLU A 18 2.75 -5.05 24.02
N GLN A 19 2.45 -3.77 24.27
CA GLN A 19 1.88 -3.28 25.52
C GLN A 19 0.34 -3.19 25.49
N ALA A 20 -0.29 -3.38 24.33
CA ALA A 20 -1.72 -3.22 24.13
C ALA A 20 -2.52 -4.50 24.41
N ASP A 21 -3.81 -4.33 24.71
CA ASP A 21 -4.77 -5.42 24.82
C ASP A 21 -4.81 -6.29 23.57
N PRO A 22 -5.18 -7.59 23.67
CA PRO A 22 -5.16 -8.52 22.53
C PRO A 22 -5.94 -8.05 21.29
N PHE A 23 -7.04 -7.32 21.49
CA PHE A 23 -7.83 -6.76 20.41
C PHE A 23 -7.10 -5.62 19.70
N ILE A 24 -6.53 -4.69 20.47
CA ILE A 24 -5.79 -3.53 19.97
C ILE A 24 -4.45 -3.95 19.36
N LYS A 25 -3.75 -4.90 19.99
CA LYS A 25 -2.53 -5.54 19.48
C LYS A 25 -2.71 -6.07 18.07
N LYS A 26 -3.78 -6.81 17.80
CA LYS A 26 -4.08 -7.31 16.43
C LYS A 26 -4.21 -6.16 15.44
N ARG A 27 -4.93 -5.09 15.80
CA ARG A 27 -5.12 -3.91 14.95
C ARG A 27 -3.82 -3.17 14.68
N LEU A 28 -2.99 -2.98 15.71
CA LEU A 28 -1.68 -2.32 15.60
C LEU A 28 -0.71 -3.14 14.76
N LEU A 29 -0.65 -4.47 14.93
CA LEU A 29 0.19 -5.34 14.09
C LEU A 29 -0.23 -5.29 12.62
N GLN A 30 -1.54 -5.25 12.33
CA GLN A 30 -2.03 -5.05 10.96
C GLN A 30 -1.61 -3.69 10.39
N LEU A 31 -1.62 -2.64 11.22
CA LEU A 31 -1.19 -1.30 10.82
C LEU A 31 0.32 -1.26 10.52
N ALA A 32 1.16 -1.88 11.36
CA ALA A 32 2.60 -2.01 11.12
C ALA A 32 2.89 -2.74 9.81
N ALA A 33 2.21 -3.87 9.56
CA ALA A 33 2.35 -4.63 8.33
C ALA A 33 1.93 -3.83 7.09
N ASN A 34 0.96 -2.90 7.21
CA ASN A 34 0.58 -2.01 6.11
C ASN A 34 1.70 -1.03 5.76
N TYR A 35 2.36 -0.45 6.76
CA TYR A 35 3.50 0.44 6.53
C TYR A 35 4.67 -0.30 5.87
N GLU A 36 4.99 -1.51 6.32
CA GLU A 36 6.06 -2.33 5.71
C GLU A 36 5.77 -2.69 4.27
N ARG A 37 4.53 -3.05 3.95
CA ARG A 37 4.12 -3.32 2.56
C ARG A 37 4.27 -2.11 1.65
N ARG A 38 4.05 -0.89 2.16
CA ARG A 38 4.24 0.34 1.38
C ARG A 38 5.71 0.65 1.13
N VAL A 39 6.59 0.26 2.05
CA VAL A 39 8.06 0.38 1.90
C VAL A 39 8.62 -0.64 0.91
N GLY A 40 8.05 -1.84 0.88
CA GLY A 40 8.52 -2.93 0.02
C GLY A 40 7.89 -2.96 -1.38
N GLN A 41 6.75 -2.30 -1.58
CA GLN A 41 6.22 -2.04 -2.91
C GLN A 41 6.74 -0.69 -3.37
N PRO A 42 7.66 -0.62 -4.37
CA PRO A 42 7.71 0.59 -5.17
C PRO A 42 6.26 0.79 -5.63
N GLU A 43 5.74 1.99 -5.39
CA GLU A 43 4.43 2.44 -5.84
C GLU A 43 4.05 1.62 -7.06
N ARG A 44 3.05 0.71 -6.94
CA ARG A 44 2.55 0.06 -8.15
C ARG A 44 2.16 1.26 -8.99
N ALA A 45 2.95 1.54 -10.02
CA ALA A 45 2.52 2.36 -11.13
C ALA A 45 1.12 1.85 -11.41
N ASP A 46 0.13 2.67 -11.10
CA ASP A 46 -1.27 2.39 -11.31
C ASP A 46 -1.39 1.94 -12.77
N PRO A 47 -1.60 0.64 -13.07
CA PRO A 47 -1.91 0.23 -14.42
C PRO A 47 -3.44 0.21 -14.58
N ASP A 48 -4.20 0.80 -13.65
CA ASP A 48 -5.65 0.70 -13.59
C ASP A 48 -6.33 1.90 -14.28
N ARG A 49 -5.57 2.93 -14.67
CA ARG A 49 -6.11 4.09 -15.41
C ARG A 49 -5.54 4.35 -16.80
N ALA A 50 -4.84 3.39 -17.40
CA ALA A 50 -4.48 3.42 -18.81
C ALA A 50 -5.19 2.34 -19.67
N ASP A 51 -6.05 1.52 -19.07
CA ASP A 51 -6.88 0.51 -19.78
C ASP A 51 -8.31 1.02 -20.10
N LEU A 52 -8.58 2.32 -19.92
CA LEU A 52 -9.90 2.91 -20.19
C LEU A 52 -9.91 4.05 -21.20
N LEU A 53 -8.93 4.11 -22.11
CA LEU A 53 -9.07 4.93 -23.31
C LEU A 53 -8.32 4.31 -24.50
N VAL A 54 -9.05 4.16 -25.62
CA VAL A 54 -8.60 3.79 -26.97
C VAL A 54 -8.79 2.31 -27.35
N CYS A 55 -10.03 1.82 -27.20
CA CYS A 55 -10.63 0.96 -28.23
C CYS A 55 -10.91 1.80 -29.49
N ARG A 56 -9.86 2.26 -30.18
CA ARG A 56 -10.02 2.93 -31.48
C ARG A 56 -10.03 1.87 -32.56
N ALA A 57 -11.24 1.39 -32.86
CA ALA A 57 -11.51 0.53 -33.99
C ALA A 57 -10.87 1.12 -35.27
N PRO A 58 -10.18 0.33 -36.11
CA PRO A 58 -9.81 0.78 -37.43
C PRO A 58 -11.09 0.80 -38.28
N ILE A 59 -11.59 2.00 -38.57
CA ILE A 59 -12.60 2.18 -39.60
C ILE A 59 -11.85 1.97 -40.93
N HIS A 60 -12.09 0.85 -41.59
CA HIS A 60 -11.72 0.65 -42.99
C HIS A 60 -12.88 1.13 -43.85
N PRO A 61 -12.69 2.13 -44.72
CA PRO A 61 -13.55 2.27 -45.87
C PRO A 61 -12.77 2.19 -47.19
N SER A 62 -13.27 1.27 -48.02
CA SER A 62 -13.22 1.17 -49.50
C SER A 62 -11.88 0.86 -50.17
#